data_AF-H6RBP7-F1
#
_entry.id   AF-H6RBP7-F1
#
_cell.length_a   1.000
_cell.length_b   1.000
_cell.length_c   1.000
_cell.angle_alpha   90.00
_cell.angle_beta   90.00
_cell.angle_gamma   90.00
#
_symmetry.space_group_name_H-M   'P 1'
#
loop_
_entity.id
_entity.type
_entity.pdbx_description
1 polymer ?
#
loop_
_entity_poly.entity_id
_entity_poly.type
_entity_poly.pdbx_seq_one_letter_code
_entity_poly.pdbx_strand_id
1 'polypeptide(L)'
;MEITARGKGPVVRAEACADSFYAAFESVTSKLESRLRRTKDRRRVHYGEKTPVSVAQATADLIDESLFEPGGGAHEHPDESRGRDSDEHTDYAAGPGHIVRTKVHPDTPMTVDDALYQMELVGHDFFLFHDKETDRPSVVYRRHAFDYGLIRLA
;
A
#
# COMPACT_ATOMS: atom_id res chain seq x y z
N MET A 1 -18.47 -9.51 12.69
CA MET A 1 -17.65 -10.11 11.61
C MET A 1 -16.38 -10.68 12.21
N GLU A 2 -15.96 -11.84 11.72
CA GLU A 2 -14.78 -12.54 12.24
C GLU A 2 -13.89 -13.03 11.09
N ILE A 3 -12.57 -12.81 11.22
CA ILE A 3 -11.56 -13.24 10.25
C ILE A 3 -10.45 -13.98 10.99
N THR A 4 -10.08 -15.16 10.46
CA THR A 4 -8.91 -15.93 10.91
C THR A 4 -7.93 -16.08 9.75
N ALA A 5 -6.71 -15.55 9.92
CA ALA A 5 -5.62 -15.66 8.97
C ALA A 5 -4.62 -16.74 9.40
N ARG A 6 -4.29 -17.63 8.45
CA ARG A 6 -3.27 -18.69 8.61
C ARG A 6 -2.14 -18.44 7.63
N GLY A 7 -0.90 -18.65 8.07
CA GLY A 7 0.28 -18.43 7.24
C GLY A 7 1.52 -19.03 7.90
N LYS A 8 2.72 -18.63 7.44
CA LYS A 8 3.98 -19.07 8.04
C LYS A 8 4.18 -18.43 9.43
N GLY A 9 3.64 -19.07 10.46
CA GLY A 9 3.79 -18.82 11.89
C GLY A 9 2.46 -18.68 12.64
N PRO A 10 2.35 -17.87 13.73
CA PRO A 10 1.17 -17.89 14.59
C PRO A 10 -0.11 -17.54 13.85
N VAL A 11 -1.19 -18.28 14.13
CA VAL A 11 -2.53 -18.00 13.60
C VAL A 11 -3.03 -16.70 14.22
N VAL A 12 -3.52 -15.78 13.38
CA VAL A 12 -4.06 -14.49 13.84
C VAL A 12 -5.56 -14.48 13.61
N ARG A 13 -6.32 -14.16 14.66
CA ARG A 13 -7.77 -14.00 14.63
C ARG A 13 -8.16 -12.60 15.06
N ALA A 14 -9.14 -12.02 14.38
CA ALA A 14 -9.70 -10.72 14.70
C ALA A 14 -11.22 -10.75 14.53
N GLU A 15 -11.91 -10.09 15.45
CA GLU A 15 -13.36 -9.96 15.48
C GLU A 15 -13.72 -8.49 15.70
N ALA A 16 -14.75 -8.01 14.99
CA ALA A 16 -15.35 -6.70 15.22
C ALA A 16 -16.83 -6.72 14.86
N CYS A 17 -17.61 -5.95 15.62
CA CYS A 17 -19.02 -5.71 15.40
C CYS A 17 -19.21 -4.21 15.12
N ALA A 18 -20.07 -3.89 14.15
CA ALA A 18 -20.43 -2.53 13.80
C ALA A 18 -21.81 -2.55 13.12
N ASP A 19 -22.34 -1.35 12.94
CA ASP A 19 -23.71 -1.08 12.49
C ASP A 19 -23.92 -1.40 10.99
N SER A 20 -22.82 -1.56 10.26
CA SER A 20 -22.79 -1.92 8.84
C SER A 20 -21.66 -2.91 8.57
N PHE A 21 -21.84 -3.74 7.53
CA PHE A 21 -20.84 -4.69 7.06
C PHE A 21 -19.49 -4.01 6.76
N TYR A 22 -19.51 -2.89 6.05
CA TYR A 22 -18.27 -2.17 5.67
C TYR A 22 -17.55 -1.60 6.90
N ALA A 23 -18.29 -1.07 7.88
CA ALA A 23 -17.70 -0.58 9.12
C ALA A 23 -17.09 -1.72 9.96
N ALA A 24 -17.74 -2.89 9.98
CA ALA A 24 -17.22 -4.07 10.64
C ALA A 24 -15.96 -4.57 9.92
N PHE A 25 -15.93 -4.55 8.59
CA PHE A 25 -14.78 -4.95 7.78
C PHE A 25 -13.56 -4.06 8.01
N GLU A 26 -13.70 -2.74 7.93
CA GLU A 26 -12.62 -1.78 8.23
C GLU A 26 -12.06 -2.01 9.65
N SER A 27 -12.96 -2.17 10.61
CA SER A 27 -12.60 -2.41 12.02
C SER A 27 -11.87 -3.75 12.23
N VAL A 28 -12.28 -4.82 11.54
CA VAL A 28 -11.57 -6.11 11.59
C VAL A 28 -10.21 -6.00 10.90
N THR A 29 -10.12 -5.33 9.76
CA THR A 29 -8.87 -5.18 8.99
C THR A 29 -7.81 -4.40 9.79
N SER A 30 -8.18 -3.27 10.41
CA SER A 30 -7.28 -2.50 11.28
C SER A 30 -6.76 -3.33 12.47
N LYS A 31 -7.63 -4.12 13.11
CA LYS A 31 -7.24 -5.05 14.19
C LYS A 31 -6.28 -6.14 13.71
N LEU A 32 -6.54 -6.69 12.53
CA LEU A 32 -5.73 -7.75 11.94
C LEU A 32 -4.34 -7.24 11.53
N GLU A 33 -4.26 -6.06 10.91
CA GLU A 33 -3.00 -5.38 10.57
C GLU A 33 -2.13 -5.15 11.81
N SER A 34 -2.71 -4.57 12.86
CA SER A 34 -2.00 -4.32 14.13
C SER A 34 -1.40 -5.60 14.72
N ARG A 35 -2.13 -6.73 14.66
CA ARG A 35 -1.65 -8.03 15.16
C ARG A 35 -0.57 -8.63 14.27
N LEU A 36 -0.70 -8.54 12.96
CA LEU A 36 0.32 -8.99 12.01
C LEU A 36 1.62 -8.19 12.19
N ARG A 37 1.52 -6.86 12.32
CA ARG A 37 2.67 -5.99 12.56
C ARG A 37 3.42 -6.38 13.82
N ARG A 38 2.74 -6.52 14.97
CA ARG A 38 3.37 -6.98 16.22
C ARG A 38 4.04 -8.35 16.09
N THR A 39 3.41 -9.27 15.35
CA THR A 39 3.97 -10.60 15.12
C THR A 39 5.23 -10.54 14.26
N LYS A 40 5.23 -9.69 13.22
CA LYS A 40 6.40 -9.44 12.36
C LYS A 40 7.51 -8.74 13.14
N ASP A 41 7.18 -7.72 13.92
CA ASP A 41 8.13 -6.98 14.74
C ASP A 41 8.80 -7.90 15.77
N ARG A 42 8.03 -8.77 16.45
CA ARG A 42 8.59 -9.76 17.38
C ARG A 42 9.56 -10.73 16.72
N ARG A 43 9.38 -11.07 15.44
CA ARG A 43 10.34 -11.89 14.69
C ARG A 43 11.58 -11.14 14.26
N ARG A 44 11.48 -9.82 14.09
CA ARG A 44 12.60 -8.95 13.72
C ARG A 44 13.54 -8.68 14.89
N VAL A 45 13.06 -8.81 16.13
CA VAL A 45 13.90 -8.72 17.32
C VAL A 45 14.81 -9.94 17.38
N HIS A 46 16.07 -9.75 17.00
CA HIS A 46 17.13 -10.74 17.21
C HIS A 46 17.61 -10.65 18.67
N TYR A 47 17.72 -11.79 19.34
CA TYR A 47 18.33 -11.89 20.68
C TYR A 47 19.87 -11.87 20.54
N GLY A 48 20.57 -11.16 21.44
CA GLY A 48 22.04 -11.06 21.47
C GLY A 48 22.61 -9.73 20.96
N GLU A 49 23.87 -9.72 20.54
CA GLU A 49 24.65 -8.53 20.12
C GLU A 49 24.12 -7.83 18.85
N LYS A 50 23.07 -8.36 18.20
CA LYS A 50 22.43 -7.80 17.01
C LYS A 50 21.04 -7.22 17.31
N THR A 51 20.85 -6.69 18.51
CA THR A 51 19.64 -5.93 18.83
C THR A 51 19.74 -4.55 18.18
N PRO A 52 18.73 -4.10 17.41
CA PRO A 52 18.71 -2.74 16.92
C PRO A 52 18.64 -1.76 18.10
N VAL A 53 19.28 -0.60 17.96
CA VAL A 53 19.26 0.48 18.95
C VAL A 53 17.81 0.78 19.33
N SER A 54 17.51 0.74 20.64
CA SER A 54 16.15 1.00 21.11
C SER A 54 15.79 2.47 20.89
N VAL A 55 14.50 2.78 20.73
CA VAL A 55 14.03 4.18 20.58
C VAL A 55 14.52 5.03 21.76
N ALA A 56 14.37 4.52 22.99
CA ALA A 56 14.83 5.20 24.20
C ALA A 56 16.34 5.49 24.20
N GLN A 57 17.15 4.55 23.70
CA GLN A 57 18.59 4.72 23.59
C GLN A 57 18.98 5.69 22.46
N ALA A 58 18.27 5.66 21.33
CA ALA A 58 18.49 6.58 20.22
C ALA A 58 18.10 8.03 20.57
N THR A 59 17.11 8.21 21.44
CA THR A 59 16.66 9.54 21.89
C THR A 59 17.28 9.98 23.20
N ALA A 60 18.08 9.15 23.88
CA ALA A 60 18.65 9.45 25.19
C ALA A 60 19.48 10.74 25.18
N ASP A 61 20.24 10.97 24.11
CA ASP A 61 21.10 12.14 23.95
C ASP A 61 20.36 13.37 23.40
N LEU A 62 19.06 13.24 23.07
CA LEU A 62 18.20 14.31 22.55
C LEU A 62 17.29 14.91 23.63
N ILE A 63 17.30 14.36 24.85
CA ILE A 63 16.53 14.91 25.97
C ILE A 63 17.31 16.09 26.54
N ASP A 64 17.05 17.28 25.99
CA ASP A 64 17.45 18.51 26.65
C ASP A 64 16.54 18.72 27.86
N GLU A 65 17.08 18.58 29.08
CA GLU A 65 16.35 18.81 30.33
C GLU A 65 15.77 20.23 30.44
N SER A 66 16.20 21.15 29.57
CA SER A 66 15.64 22.52 29.49
C SER A 66 14.22 22.60 28.92
N LEU A 67 13.70 21.54 28.29
CA LEU A 67 12.39 21.54 27.62
C LEU A 67 11.19 21.26 28.55
N PHE A 68 11.41 21.01 29.84
CA PHE A 68 10.35 20.70 30.81
C PHE A 68 9.98 21.87 31.74
N GLU A 69 10.18 23.12 31.34
CA GLU A 69 9.56 24.27 32.01
C GLU A 69 8.18 24.60 31.40
N PRO A 70 7.11 24.76 32.21
CA PRO A 70 5.79 25.09 31.71
C PRO A 70 5.70 26.60 31.48
N GLY A 71 6.07 27.06 30.30
CA GLY A 71 6.01 28.47 29.94
C GLY A 71 5.76 28.65 28.44
N GLY A 72 4.50 28.92 28.08
CA GLY A 72 4.13 29.24 26.70
C GLY A 72 4.81 30.51 26.19
N GLY A 73 5.31 30.45 24.97
CA GLY A 73 5.85 31.60 24.24
C GLY A 73 6.19 31.19 22.81
N ALA A 74 5.67 31.94 21.85
CA ALA A 74 5.73 31.70 20.41
C ALA A 74 7.05 32.19 19.77
N HIS A 75 7.18 31.93 18.44
CA HIS A 75 8.11 32.48 17.44
C HIS A 75 9.47 31.74 17.29
N GLU A 76 10.15 31.61 16.15
CA GLU A 76 9.93 31.68 14.67
C GLU A 76 11.33 31.39 14.03
N HIS A 77 11.43 30.49 13.03
CA HIS A 77 12.44 30.34 11.92
C HIS A 77 13.99 30.31 12.24
N PRO A 78 14.94 29.85 11.37
CA PRO A 78 14.90 29.63 9.91
C PRO A 78 15.67 28.40 9.30
N ASP A 79 15.31 28.12 8.04
CA ASP A 79 16.05 27.76 6.81
C ASP A 79 17.40 27.00 6.74
N GLU A 80 17.50 26.23 5.63
CA GLU A 80 18.65 25.77 4.83
C GLU A 80 19.25 24.34 4.98
N SER A 81 18.70 23.45 4.13
CA SER A 81 19.40 22.72 3.05
C SER A 81 20.52 21.71 3.36
N ARG A 82 20.23 20.42 3.10
CA ARG A 82 21.12 19.51 2.35
C ARG A 82 20.37 18.32 1.75
N GLY A 83 20.34 18.30 0.42
CA GLY A 83 19.45 17.48 -0.39
C GLY A 83 19.83 16.01 -0.52
N ARG A 84 18.81 15.23 -0.89
CA ARG A 84 18.96 13.99 -1.63
C ARG A 84 17.63 13.65 -2.34
N ASP A 85 17.69 13.71 -3.66
CA ASP A 85 16.78 13.15 -4.67
C ASP A 85 15.28 13.42 -4.48
N SER A 86 14.82 14.39 -5.26
CA SER A 86 13.46 14.84 -5.47
C SER A 86 12.55 13.72 -6.00
N ASP A 87 11.89 13.02 -5.08
CA ASP A 87 10.52 12.58 -5.31
C ASP A 87 9.61 13.74 -4.90
N GLU A 88 9.07 14.42 -5.91
CA GLU A 88 8.15 15.53 -5.83
C GLU A 88 6.96 15.15 -4.94
N HIS A 89 7.07 15.47 -3.65
CA HIS A 89 6.00 15.34 -2.66
C HIS A 89 5.03 16.48 -2.91
N THR A 90 4.20 16.33 -3.95
CA THR A 90 3.16 17.31 -4.16
C THR A 90 2.05 17.06 -3.14
N ASP A 91 1.90 18.03 -2.26
CA ASP A 91 0.72 18.24 -1.42
C ASP A 91 -0.53 18.28 -2.31
N TYR A 92 -1.22 17.15 -2.47
CA TYR A 92 -2.51 17.11 -3.14
C TYR A 92 -3.62 17.04 -2.11
N ALA A 93 -4.43 18.10 -2.07
CA ALA A 93 -5.70 18.13 -1.39
C ALA A 93 -6.49 16.83 -1.65
N ALA A 94 -6.79 16.11 -0.57
CA ALA A 94 -7.49 14.83 -0.59
C ALA A 94 -8.95 15.01 -1.08
N GLY A 95 -9.13 15.14 -2.39
CA GLY A 95 -10.41 15.11 -3.08
C GLY A 95 -10.55 13.86 -3.94
N PRO A 96 -11.77 13.32 -4.13
CA PRO A 96 -12.02 12.22 -5.06
C PRO A 96 -11.74 12.66 -6.51
N GLY A 97 -11.08 11.79 -7.30
CA GLY A 97 -10.89 11.99 -8.75
C GLY A 97 -9.46 12.26 -9.24
N HIS A 98 -8.42 12.08 -8.42
CA HIS A 98 -7.04 12.27 -8.84
C HIS A 98 -6.48 11.05 -9.59
N ILE A 99 -5.75 11.29 -10.69
CA ILE A 99 -5.03 10.24 -11.42
C ILE A 99 -3.77 9.90 -10.63
N VAL A 100 -3.79 8.77 -9.91
CA VAL A 100 -2.70 8.34 -9.02
C VAL A 100 -1.47 7.88 -9.81
N ARG A 101 -1.67 7.29 -11.00
CA ARG A 101 -0.59 6.68 -11.79
C ARG A 101 -0.96 6.58 -13.26
N THR A 102 -0.01 6.91 -14.12
CA THR A 102 -0.09 6.72 -15.57
C THR A 102 0.83 5.58 -16.00
N LYS A 103 0.29 4.59 -16.73
CA LYS A 103 1.08 3.50 -17.33
C LYS A 103 0.90 3.58 -18.86
N VAL A 104 2.00 3.85 -19.56
CA VAL A 104 2.02 3.77 -21.03
C VAL A 104 2.29 2.31 -21.40
N HIS A 105 1.41 1.72 -22.21
CA HIS A 105 1.59 0.36 -22.71
C HIS A 105 2.19 0.44 -24.13
N PRO A 106 3.21 -0.38 -24.45
CA PRO A 106 3.75 -0.43 -25.80
C PRO A 106 2.70 -0.95 -26.79
N ASP A 107 2.66 -0.33 -27.97
CA ASP A 107 1.71 -0.63 -29.05
C ASP A 107 2.19 -1.82 -29.91
N THR A 108 2.48 -2.93 -29.25
CA THR A 108 2.86 -4.17 -29.93
C THR A 108 1.60 -4.99 -30.20
N PRO A 109 1.22 -5.21 -31.48
CA PRO A 109 0.04 -6.00 -31.79
C PRO A 109 0.18 -7.42 -31.25
N MET A 110 -0.80 -7.87 -30.47
CA MET A 110 -0.84 -9.21 -29.90
C MET A 110 -2.26 -9.78 -29.99
N THR A 111 -2.38 -11.10 -29.85
CA THR A 111 -3.69 -11.77 -29.86
C THR A 111 -4.37 -11.63 -28.49
N VAL A 112 -5.68 -11.91 -28.44
CA VAL A 112 -6.43 -11.92 -27.18
C VAL A 112 -5.84 -12.93 -26.18
N ASP A 113 -5.44 -14.12 -26.65
CA ASP A 113 -4.86 -15.15 -25.81
C ASP A 113 -3.50 -14.75 -25.23
N ASP A 114 -2.65 -14.10 -26.06
CA ASP A 114 -1.37 -13.56 -25.60
C ASP A 114 -1.59 -12.48 -24.51
N ALA A 115 -2.58 -11.61 -24.71
CA ALA A 115 -2.94 -10.58 -23.74
C ALA A 115 -3.43 -11.19 -22.41
N LEU A 116 -4.23 -12.27 -22.46
CA LEU A 116 -4.65 -13.01 -21.27
C LEU A 116 -3.46 -13.64 -20.54
N TYR A 117 -2.54 -14.26 -21.27
CA TYR A 117 -1.33 -14.84 -20.69
C TYR A 117 -0.48 -13.78 -19.96
N GLN A 118 -0.29 -12.60 -20.58
CA GLN A 118 0.42 -11.48 -19.95
C GLN A 118 -0.33 -10.91 -18.75
N MET A 119 -1.65 -10.79 -18.82
CA MET A 119 -2.49 -10.36 -17.72
C MET A 119 -2.33 -11.27 -16.49
N GLU A 120 -2.34 -12.58 -16.70
CA GLU A 120 -2.14 -13.58 -15.64
C GLU A 120 -0.72 -13.55 -15.07
N LEU A 121 0.29 -13.38 -15.93
CA LEU A 121 1.69 -13.32 -15.52
C LEU A 121 1.98 -12.11 -14.62
N VAL A 122 1.42 -10.94 -14.97
CA VAL A 122 1.59 -9.72 -14.17
C VAL A 122 0.63 -9.71 -12.96
N GLY A 123 -0.44 -10.50 -13.01
CA GLY A 123 -1.44 -10.59 -11.94
C GLY A 123 -2.30 -9.33 -11.82
N HIS A 124 -2.55 -8.64 -12.94
CA HIS A 124 -3.46 -7.49 -12.99
C HIS A 124 -4.88 -7.93 -13.36
N ASP A 125 -5.88 -7.15 -12.94
CA ASP A 125 -7.29 -7.45 -13.24
C ASP A 125 -7.72 -7.02 -14.64
N PHE A 126 -6.95 -6.16 -15.29
CA PHE A 126 -7.15 -5.74 -16.67
C PHE A 126 -5.82 -5.58 -17.40
N PHE A 127 -5.86 -5.74 -18.72
CA PHE A 127 -4.70 -5.58 -19.59
C PHE A 127 -5.10 -4.89 -20.89
N LEU A 128 -4.48 -3.73 -21.16
CA LEU A 128 -4.64 -2.96 -22.40
C LEU A 128 -3.63 -3.47 -23.42
N PHE A 129 -4.09 -3.75 -24.63
CA PHE A 129 -3.26 -4.24 -25.73
C PHE A 129 -3.80 -3.76 -27.08
N HIS A 130 -2.98 -3.87 -28.12
CA HIS A 130 -3.40 -3.69 -29.50
C HIS A 130 -3.77 -5.05 -30.09
N ASP A 131 -5.04 -5.23 -30.43
CA ASP A 131 -5.53 -6.49 -30.99
C ASP A 131 -5.07 -6.63 -32.45
N LYS A 132 -4.27 -7.68 -32.71
CA LYS A 132 -3.73 -7.99 -34.04
C LYS A 132 -4.80 -8.35 -35.07
N GLU A 133 -5.94 -8.92 -34.65
CA GLU A 133 -6.98 -9.34 -35.59
C GLU A 133 -7.85 -8.18 -36.06
N THR A 134 -8.18 -7.28 -35.13
CA THR A 134 -9.09 -6.16 -35.39
C THR A 134 -8.37 -4.84 -35.64
N ASP A 135 -7.05 -4.81 -35.44
CA ASP A 135 -6.17 -3.64 -35.53
C ASP A 135 -6.64 -2.49 -34.63
N ARG A 136 -7.12 -2.83 -33.42
CA ARG A 136 -7.76 -1.87 -32.50
C ARG A 136 -7.22 -1.98 -31.08
N PRO A 137 -7.12 -0.87 -30.33
CA PRO A 137 -6.87 -0.91 -28.90
C PRO A 137 -8.02 -1.62 -28.18
N SER A 138 -7.67 -2.63 -27.41
CA SER A 138 -8.59 -3.51 -26.71
C SER A 138 -8.12 -3.75 -25.28
N VAL A 139 -9.06 -4.03 -24.38
CA VAL A 139 -8.79 -4.32 -22.97
C VAL A 139 -9.44 -5.66 -22.62
N VAL A 140 -8.63 -6.62 -22.17
CA VAL A 140 -9.13 -7.81 -21.47
C VAL A 140 -9.22 -7.53 -19.98
N TYR A 141 -10.24 -8.09 -19.31
CA TYR A 141 -10.41 -7.95 -17.88
C TYR A 141 -11.05 -9.18 -17.24
N ARG A 142 -10.80 -9.38 -15.94
CA ARG A 142 -11.37 -10.49 -15.17
C ARG A 142 -12.81 -10.19 -14.75
N ARG A 143 -13.71 -11.16 -14.95
CA ARG A 143 -15.08 -11.17 -14.43
C ARG A 143 -15.21 -12.12 -13.24
N HIS A 144 -16.38 -12.12 -12.61
CA HIS A 144 -16.70 -13.09 -11.57
C HIS A 144 -16.71 -14.52 -12.15
N ALA A 145 -16.58 -15.52 -11.27
CA ALA A 145 -16.64 -16.94 -11.63
C ALA A 145 -15.60 -17.43 -12.65
N PHE A 146 -14.40 -16.82 -12.69
CA PHE A 146 -13.30 -17.16 -13.61
C PHE A 146 -13.57 -16.85 -15.09
N ASP A 147 -14.58 -16.02 -15.37
CA ASP A 147 -14.84 -15.54 -16.73
C ASP A 147 -13.89 -14.39 -17.11
N TYR A 148 -13.68 -14.22 -18.41
CA TYR A 148 -12.95 -13.10 -18.99
C TYR A 148 -13.88 -12.23 -19.84
N GLY A 149 -13.68 -10.91 -19.79
CA GLY A 149 -14.37 -9.94 -20.62
C GLY A 149 -13.40 -9.21 -21.54
N LEU A 150 -13.94 -8.70 -22.65
CA LEU A 150 -13.19 -7.94 -23.65
C LEU A 150 -13.94 -6.64 -23.96
N ILE A 151 -13.26 -5.51 -23.88
CA ILE A 151 -13.76 -4.18 -24.27
C ILE A 151 -12.90 -3.69 -25.42
N ARG A 152 -13.52 -3.14 -26.48
CA ARG A 152 -12.80 -2.59 -27.64
C ARG A 152 -13.33 -1.19 -27.95
N LEU A 153 -12.47 -0.34 -28.50
CA LEU A 153 -12.87 0.95 -29.04
C LEU A 153 -13.48 0.79 -30.44
N ALA A 154 -14.56 1.53 -30.70
CA ALA A 154 -15.37 1.46 -31.92
C ALA A 154 -14.78 2.30 -33.04
#